data_AF-A0A094CS55-F1
#
_entry.id   AF-A0A094CS55-F1
#
_cell.length_a   1.000
_cell.length_b   1.000
_cell.length_c   1.000
_cell.angle_alpha   90.00
_cell.angle_beta   90.00
_cell.angle_gamma   90.00
#
_symmetry.space_group_name_H-M   'P 1'
#
loop_
_entity.id
_entity.type
_entity.pdbx_description
1 polymer ?
#
loop_
_entity_poly.entity_id
_entity_poly.type
_entity_poly.pdbx_seq_one_letter_code
_entity_poly.pdbx_strand_id
1 'polypeptide(L)'
;MGSLAEASTLPYWQVNVPPEEREDECPPYLLSAQGKDAEILGTPDSEYQRMSWPELQGHIAKNRLDIFQRTPIELRRYFAFNYKIKMKYGSVMNFVLGEKLHWKHPIVADGKPFEKDSDLSVKRNDWPYGIDERISHLVVWTKFPLEEDPKMGRDLTDRQRKQIDDYVEKTFRVHCGNDNVIWFRNWASLKSVHAVEHFHVMLFNADQEFLDKITGGDVPISEMV
;
A
#
# COMPACT_ATOMS: atom_id res chain seq x y z
N MET A 1 -7.06 40.79 -13.05
CA MET A 1 -6.11 40.29 -14.05
C MET A 1 -5.61 38.96 -13.56
N GLY A 2 -5.98 37.89 -14.26
CA GLY A 2 -5.66 36.51 -13.87
C GLY A 2 -4.17 36.25 -14.01
N SER A 3 -3.55 35.79 -12.92
CA SER A 3 -2.27 35.09 -13.00
C SER A 3 -2.58 33.73 -13.63
N LEU A 4 -2.27 33.62 -14.92
CA LEU A 4 -2.09 32.32 -15.56
C LEU A 4 -0.96 31.64 -14.78
N ALA A 5 -1.30 30.55 -14.09
CA ALA A 5 -0.32 29.69 -13.45
C ALA A 5 0.73 29.33 -14.50
N GLU A 6 1.98 29.77 -14.29
CA GLU A 6 3.10 29.23 -15.04
C GLU A 6 3.07 27.73 -14.78
N ALA A 7 2.77 26.94 -15.81
CA ALA A 7 3.01 25.51 -15.77
C ALA A 7 4.47 25.35 -15.40
N SER A 8 4.74 24.88 -14.18
CA SER A 8 6.08 24.73 -13.63
C SER A 8 6.95 24.01 -14.67
N THR A 9 7.93 24.73 -15.23
CA THR A 9 8.94 24.20 -16.16
C THR A 9 9.92 23.24 -15.49
N LEU A 10 9.74 23.00 -14.19
CA LEU A 10 10.61 22.16 -13.41
C LEU A 10 10.49 20.70 -13.87
N PRO A 11 11.62 19.98 -13.93
CA PRO A 11 11.56 18.54 -14.11
C PRO A 11 10.83 17.88 -12.92
N TYR A 12 10.24 16.70 -13.15
CA TYR A 12 9.38 16.04 -12.16
C TYR A 12 10.06 15.85 -10.78
N TRP A 13 11.39 15.70 -10.74
CA TRP A 13 12.13 15.53 -9.50
C TRP A 13 12.34 16.83 -8.71
N GLN A 14 11.93 17.99 -9.22
CA GLN A 14 12.05 19.30 -8.56
C GLN A 14 10.72 19.95 -8.18
N VAL A 15 9.57 19.46 -8.68
CA VAL A 15 8.25 20.11 -8.51
C VAL A 15 7.88 20.33 -7.03
N ASN A 16 8.04 19.28 -6.21
CA ASN A 16 7.72 19.32 -4.78
C ASN A 16 8.95 19.53 -3.89
N VAL A 17 9.95 20.25 -4.41
CA VAL A 17 11.22 20.54 -3.71
C VAL A 17 11.40 22.05 -3.57
N PRO A 18 11.70 22.56 -2.35
CA PRO A 18 12.05 23.97 -2.14
C PRO A 18 13.20 24.40 -3.07
N PRO A 19 13.17 25.62 -3.66
CA PRO A 19 14.21 26.07 -4.60
C PRO A 19 15.66 25.89 -4.10
N GLU A 20 15.89 26.07 -2.80
CA GLU A 20 17.18 25.95 -2.13
C GLU A 20 17.67 24.49 -1.99
N GLU A 21 16.80 23.51 -2.13
CA GLU A 21 17.09 22.07 -2.04
C GLU A 21 17.07 21.37 -3.41
N ARG A 22 16.87 22.13 -4.50
CA ARG A 22 16.81 21.57 -5.84
C ARG A 22 18.21 21.23 -6.34
N GLU A 23 18.35 19.96 -6.72
CA GLU A 23 19.53 19.45 -7.42
C GLU A 23 19.30 19.52 -8.93
N ASP A 24 20.35 19.85 -9.68
CA ASP A 24 20.33 19.92 -11.15
C ASP A 24 20.04 18.54 -11.77
N GLU A 25 20.63 17.49 -11.21
CA GLU A 25 20.48 16.11 -11.68
C GLU A 25 19.35 15.37 -10.95
N CYS A 26 18.70 14.43 -11.65
CA CYS A 26 17.69 13.58 -11.03
C CYS A 26 18.33 12.67 -9.97
N PRO A 27 17.86 12.68 -8.70
CA PRO A 27 18.43 11.86 -7.66
C PRO A 27 18.40 10.36 -8.00
N PRO A 28 19.42 9.56 -7.61
CA PRO A 28 19.50 8.15 -7.96
C PRO A 28 18.27 7.31 -7.61
N TYR A 29 17.58 7.66 -6.52
CA TYR A 29 16.38 6.97 -6.06
C TYR A 29 15.13 7.24 -6.92
N LEU A 30 15.15 8.28 -7.78
CA LEU A 30 14.05 8.61 -8.70
C LEU A 30 14.34 8.19 -10.15
N LEU A 31 15.55 7.77 -10.49
CA LEU A 31 15.91 7.39 -11.87
C LEU A 31 15.03 6.28 -12.46
N SER A 32 14.47 5.41 -11.61
CA SER A 32 13.55 4.36 -12.05
C SER A 32 12.10 4.81 -12.21
N ALA A 33 11.74 6.04 -11.81
CA ALA A 33 10.39 6.56 -11.95
C ALA A 33 10.08 6.85 -13.42
N GLN A 34 9.04 6.22 -13.96
CA GLN A 34 8.65 6.32 -15.37
C GLN A 34 7.14 6.28 -15.54
N GLY A 35 6.66 6.81 -16.67
CA GLY A 35 5.24 6.88 -17.00
C GLY A 35 4.45 7.53 -15.86
N LYS A 36 3.49 6.78 -15.33
CA LYS A 36 2.59 7.23 -14.28
C LYS A 36 3.29 7.72 -13.01
N ASP A 37 4.40 7.09 -12.60
CA ASP A 37 5.14 7.53 -11.40
C ASP A 37 5.78 8.91 -11.61
N ALA A 38 6.34 9.15 -12.81
CA ALA A 38 6.93 10.46 -13.14
C ALA A 38 5.86 11.55 -13.27
N GLU A 39 4.68 11.21 -13.81
CA GLU A 39 3.53 12.12 -13.87
C GLU A 39 3.08 12.56 -12.46
N ILE A 40 2.94 11.61 -11.53
CA ILE A 40 2.57 11.91 -10.13
C ILE A 40 3.63 12.78 -9.46
N LEU A 41 4.91 12.41 -9.59
CA LEU A 41 6.01 13.19 -8.99
C LEU A 41 6.08 14.62 -9.52
N GLY A 42 5.72 14.79 -10.80
CA GLY A 42 5.64 16.09 -11.48
C GLY A 42 4.36 16.89 -11.19
N THR A 43 3.45 16.36 -10.37
CA THR A 43 2.25 17.08 -9.93
C THR A 43 2.54 17.80 -8.61
N PRO A 44 2.22 19.09 -8.46
CA PRO A 44 2.30 19.76 -7.16
C PRO A 44 1.44 19.04 -6.12
N ASP A 45 1.97 18.80 -4.92
CA ASP A 45 1.28 18.06 -3.86
C ASP A 45 -0.03 18.76 -3.45
N SER A 46 -0.06 20.10 -3.48
CA SER A 46 -1.26 20.91 -3.23
C SER A 46 -2.38 20.72 -4.27
N GLU A 47 -2.06 20.22 -5.46
CA GLU A 47 -3.04 19.95 -6.52
C GLU A 47 -3.56 18.51 -6.45
N TYR A 48 -2.92 17.64 -5.66
CA TYR A 48 -3.32 16.26 -5.53
C TYR A 48 -4.68 16.13 -4.82
N GLN A 49 -5.63 15.47 -5.48
CA GLN A 49 -6.96 15.22 -4.94
C GLN A 49 -7.00 13.81 -4.35
N ARG A 50 -7.25 13.73 -3.03
CA ARG A 50 -7.42 12.46 -2.34
C ARG A 50 -8.73 11.80 -2.78
N MET A 51 -8.65 10.51 -3.10
CA MET A 51 -9.82 9.71 -3.43
C MET A 51 -10.70 9.48 -2.20
N SER A 52 -11.99 9.74 -2.34
CA SER A 52 -12.99 9.56 -1.28
C SER A 52 -13.33 8.08 -1.04
N TRP A 53 -13.96 7.78 0.09
CA TRP A 53 -14.42 6.41 0.41
C TRP A 53 -15.36 5.80 -0.65
N PRO A 54 -16.40 6.50 -1.15
CA PRO A 54 -17.27 5.94 -2.19
C PRO A 54 -16.54 5.68 -3.52
N GLU A 55 -15.61 6.56 -3.90
CA GLU A 55 -14.80 6.36 -5.11
C GLU A 55 -13.89 5.14 -4.97
N LEU A 56 -13.21 5.00 -3.83
CA LEU A 56 -12.40 3.83 -3.50
C LEU A 56 -13.21 2.54 -3.61
N GLN A 57 -14.39 2.50 -2.99
CA GLN A 57 -15.31 1.36 -3.08
C GLN A 57 -15.68 1.04 -4.54
N GLY A 58 -16.02 2.06 -5.33
CA GLY A 58 -16.35 1.93 -6.74
C GLY A 58 -15.20 1.39 -7.60
N HIS A 59 -13.96 1.78 -7.32
CA HIS A 59 -12.78 1.28 -8.03
C HIS A 59 -12.46 -0.18 -7.66
N ILE A 60 -12.54 -0.55 -6.37
CA ILE A 60 -12.32 -1.93 -5.91
C ILE A 60 -13.39 -2.85 -6.49
N ALA A 61 -14.66 -2.45 -6.48
CA ALA A 61 -15.77 -3.23 -7.03
C ALA A 61 -15.59 -3.53 -8.54
N LYS A 62 -14.95 -2.62 -9.27
CA LYS A 62 -14.61 -2.78 -10.70
C LYS A 62 -13.24 -3.44 -10.92
N ASN A 63 -12.57 -3.88 -9.86
CA ASN A 63 -11.21 -4.40 -9.87
C ASN A 63 -10.21 -3.44 -10.58
N ARG A 64 -10.41 -2.12 -10.47
CA ARG A 64 -9.55 -1.09 -11.09
C ARG A 64 -8.48 -0.62 -10.11
N LEU A 65 -7.62 -1.55 -9.70
CA LEU A 65 -6.59 -1.31 -8.68
C LEU A 65 -5.41 -0.47 -9.19
N ASP A 66 -5.24 -0.40 -10.52
CA ASP A 66 -4.23 0.40 -11.21
C ASP A 66 -4.34 1.90 -10.94
N ILE A 67 -5.50 2.37 -10.48
CA ILE A 67 -5.75 3.79 -10.19
C ILE A 67 -5.08 4.23 -8.88
N PHE A 68 -4.84 3.32 -7.94
CA PHE A 68 -4.34 3.68 -6.62
C PHE A 68 -2.90 4.14 -6.67
N GLN A 69 -2.67 5.31 -6.09
CA GLN A 69 -1.41 6.04 -6.14
C GLN A 69 -1.16 6.68 -4.78
N ARG A 70 0.10 7.02 -4.50
CA ARG A 70 0.47 7.86 -3.36
C ARG A 70 0.33 9.33 -3.75
N THR A 71 0.32 10.22 -2.76
CA THR A 71 0.49 11.65 -3.06
C THR A 71 1.90 11.88 -3.65
N PRO A 72 2.15 12.99 -4.36
CA PRO A 72 3.46 13.30 -4.93
C PRO A 72 4.60 13.24 -3.91
N ILE A 73 4.41 13.84 -2.72
CA ILE A 73 5.41 13.80 -1.65
C ILE A 73 5.61 12.39 -1.09
N GLU A 74 4.52 11.66 -0.83
CA GLU A 74 4.62 10.29 -0.29
C GLU A 74 5.25 9.33 -1.29
N LEU A 75 5.00 9.52 -2.59
CA LEU A 75 5.65 8.74 -3.64
C LEU A 75 7.16 9.00 -3.66
N ARG A 76 7.58 10.27 -3.58
CA ARG A 76 9.00 10.64 -3.51
C ARG A 76 9.68 9.99 -2.31
N ARG A 77 9.07 10.10 -1.11
CA ARG A 77 9.58 9.51 0.13
C ARG A 77 9.65 7.98 0.03
N TYR A 78 8.65 7.35 -0.57
CA TYR A 78 8.62 5.90 -0.83
C TYR A 78 9.80 5.45 -1.73
N PHE A 79 10.08 6.16 -2.82
CA PHE A 79 11.24 5.87 -3.68
C PHE A 79 12.56 6.01 -2.91
N ALA A 80 12.73 7.10 -2.17
CA ALA A 80 13.92 7.33 -1.35
C ALA A 80 14.12 6.22 -0.29
N PHE A 81 13.05 5.82 0.39
CA PHE A 81 13.06 4.74 1.37
C PHE A 81 13.43 3.40 0.73
N ASN A 82 12.77 3.03 -0.37
CA ASN A 82 13.06 1.77 -1.07
C ASN A 82 14.50 1.71 -1.57
N TYR A 83 15.06 2.82 -2.04
CA TYR A 83 16.46 2.89 -2.42
C TYR A 83 17.38 2.57 -1.23
N LYS A 84 17.15 3.21 -0.07
CA LYS A 84 17.91 2.93 1.17
C LYS A 84 17.75 1.48 1.63
N ILE A 85 16.54 0.94 1.59
CA ILE A 85 16.27 -0.45 1.98
C ILE A 85 16.97 -1.45 1.06
N LYS A 86 16.92 -1.24 -0.26
CA LYS A 86 17.65 -2.10 -1.21
C LYS A 86 19.16 -2.08 -0.94
N MET A 87 19.73 -0.92 -0.65
CA MET A 87 21.15 -0.80 -0.31
C MET A 87 21.51 -1.49 1.01
N LYS A 88 20.68 -1.38 2.05
CA LYS A 88 20.96 -1.91 3.39
C LYS A 88 20.64 -3.41 3.53
N TYR A 89 19.52 -3.86 2.96
CA TYR A 89 18.98 -5.21 3.15
C TYR A 89 19.08 -6.09 1.90
N GLY A 90 19.59 -5.56 0.79
CA GLY A 90 19.65 -6.22 -0.51
C GLY A 90 18.29 -6.25 -1.24
N SER A 91 17.17 -6.28 -0.53
CA SER A 91 15.83 -6.20 -1.09
C SER A 91 14.80 -5.70 -0.08
N VAL A 92 13.69 -5.13 -0.58
CA VAL A 92 12.52 -4.78 0.24
C VAL A 92 11.93 -6.01 0.92
N MET A 93 11.98 -7.16 0.23
CA MET A 93 11.53 -8.45 0.77
C MET A 93 12.30 -8.84 2.04
N ASN A 94 13.64 -8.78 2.03
CA ASN A 94 14.45 -9.11 3.19
C ASN A 94 14.16 -8.19 4.38
N PHE A 95 13.92 -6.90 4.11
CA PHE A 95 13.50 -5.95 5.13
C PHE A 95 12.14 -6.32 5.73
N VAL A 96 11.12 -6.59 4.90
CA VAL A 96 9.79 -6.96 5.41
C VAL A 96 9.86 -8.25 6.25
N LEU A 97 10.55 -9.28 5.77
CA LEU A 97 10.69 -10.54 6.50
C LEU A 97 11.48 -10.40 7.79
N GLY A 98 12.61 -9.67 7.75
CA GLY A 98 13.53 -9.54 8.88
C GLY A 98 13.06 -8.56 9.96
N GLU A 99 12.50 -7.42 9.55
CA GLU A 99 12.22 -6.28 10.44
C GLU A 99 10.73 -6.10 10.74
N LYS A 100 9.83 -6.43 9.80
CA LYS A 100 8.38 -6.21 9.99
C LYS A 100 7.64 -7.47 10.44
N LEU A 101 7.93 -8.61 9.82
CA LEU A 101 7.22 -9.87 10.06
C LEU A 101 7.97 -10.81 11.01
N HIS A 102 9.31 -10.69 11.07
CA HIS A 102 10.20 -11.61 11.78
C HIS A 102 9.99 -13.10 11.40
N TRP A 103 9.58 -13.37 10.16
CA TRP A 103 9.39 -14.72 9.65
C TRP A 103 10.70 -15.25 9.07
N LYS A 104 11.10 -16.46 9.50
CA LYS A 104 12.33 -17.12 9.06
C LYS A 104 12.04 -18.12 7.95
N HIS A 105 12.96 -18.26 7.01
CA HIS A 105 12.86 -19.29 5.97
C HIS A 105 13.20 -20.70 6.52
N PRO A 106 12.54 -21.76 6.03
CA PRO A 106 11.39 -21.72 5.13
C PRO A 106 10.13 -21.20 5.84
N ILE A 107 9.34 -20.36 5.15
CA ILE A 107 8.07 -19.85 5.68
C ILE A 107 7.04 -20.96 5.47
N VAL A 108 6.58 -21.55 6.57
CA VAL A 108 5.61 -22.64 6.55
C VAL A 108 4.44 -22.23 7.46
N ALA A 109 3.22 -22.37 6.94
CA ALA A 109 2.02 -22.15 7.72
C ALA A 109 1.81 -23.31 8.71
N ASP A 110 1.42 -22.98 9.93
CA ASP A 110 1.14 -23.94 11.02
C ASP A 110 -0.19 -24.67 10.79
N GLY A 111 -1.14 -24.06 10.08
CA GLY A 111 -2.47 -24.61 9.80
C GLY A 111 -2.94 -24.41 8.37
N LYS A 112 -4.24 -24.67 8.15
CA LYS A 112 -4.90 -24.32 6.89
C LYS A 112 -5.04 -22.80 6.76
N PRO A 113 -5.26 -22.27 5.53
CA PRO A 113 -5.51 -20.84 5.34
C PRO A 113 -6.56 -20.29 6.30
N PHE A 114 -6.19 -19.21 7.01
CA PHE A 114 -7.02 -18.50 8.00
C PHE A 114 -7.45 -19.30 9.24
N GLU A 115 -6.81 -20.44 9.53
CA GLU A 115 -7.08 -21.29 10.70
C GLU A 115 -6.30 -20.83 11.95
N LYS A 116 -5.05 -20.41 11.79
CA LYS A 116 -4.15 -20.04 12.88
C LYS A 116 -3.73 -18.59 12.75
N ASP A 117 -3.96 -17.79 13.79
CA ASP A 117 -3.52 -16.39 13.80
C ASP A 117 -2.00 -16.23 13.69
N SER A 118 -1.22 -17.24 14.11
CA SER A 118 0.24 -17.27 13.93
C SER A 118 0.70 -17.29 12.47
N ASP A 119 -0.20 -17.61 11.52
CA ASP A 119 0.07 -17.62 10.09
C ASP A 119 -0.26 -16.30 9.39
N LEU A 120 -0.76 -15.31 10.14
CA LEU A 120 -1.09 -14.00 9.64
C LEU A 120 -0.37 -12.90 10.41
N SER A 121 -0.18 -11.75 9.77
CA SER A 121 0.26 -10.54 10.44
C SER A 121 -0.47 -9.34 9.85
N VAL A 122 -1.21 -8.62 10.68
CA VAL A 122 -1.88 -7.37 10.29
C VAL A 122 -0.97 -6.21 10.65
N LYS A 123 -0.65 -5.36 9.67
CA LYS A 123 0.22 -4.19 9.83
C LYS A 123 -0.44 -2.98 9.19
N ARG A 124 -0.10 -1.78 9.67
CA ARG A 124 -0.44 -0.56 8.92
C ARG A 124 0.45 -0.53 7.69
N ASN A 125 -0.07 -0.03 6.57
CA ASN A 125 0.74 0.12 5.37
C ASN A 125 1.78 1.21 5.63
N ASP A 126 3.06 0.85 5.56
CA ASP A 126 4.18 1.76 5.78
C ASP A 126 4.19 2.96 4.81
N TRP A 127 3.52 2.82 3.66
CA TRP A 127 3.45 3.82 2.60
C TRP A 127 2.04 3.81 1.99
N PRO A 128 1.04 4.37 2.69
CA PRO A 128 -0.37 4.32 2.28
C PRO A 128 -0.63 5.10 1.00
N TYR A 129 -1.78 4.84 0.38
CA TYR A 129 -2.22 5.58 -0.82
C TYR A 129 -2.68 7.00 -0.48
N GLY A 130 -2.72 7.87 -1.51
CA GLY A 130 -3.27 9.21 -1.48
C GLY A 130 -4.80 9.18 -1.48
N ILE A 131 -5.38 8.60 -0.44
CA ILE A 131 -6.81 8.45 -0.23
C ILE A 131 -7.25 9.30 0.97
N ASP A 132 -8.56 9.41 1.19
CA ASP A 132 -9.17 10.09 2.35
C ASP A 132 -8.47 9.69 3.66
N GLU A 133 -8.06 10.68 4.44
CA GLU A 133 -7.23 10.48 5.65
C GLU A 133 -7.98 9.75 6.76
N ARG A 134 -9.31 9.67 6.68
CA ARG A 134 -10.13 8.85 7.57
C ARG A 134 -10.02 7.35 7.27
N ILE A 135 -9.36 6.97 6.17
CA ILE A 135 -9.17 5.57 5.78
C ILE A 135 -7.85 5.06 6.34
N SER A 136 -7.94 4.07 7.23
CA SER A 136 -6.79 3.29 7.65
C SER A 136 -6.47 2.22 6.61
N HIS A 137 -5.29 2.33 5.98
CA HIS A 137 -4.78 1.36 5.02
C HIS A 137 -3.95 0.29 5.72
N LEU A 138 -4.50 -0.91 5.85
CA LEU A 138 -3.83 -2.06 6.44
C LEU A 138 -3.32 -3.04 5.37
N VAL A 139 -2.32 -3.82 5.76
CA VAL A 139 -1.80 -4.96 4.99
C VAL A 139 -1.89 -6.20 5.87
N VAL A 140 -2.54 -7.24 5.36
CA VAL A 140 -2.61 -8.54 6.01
C VAL A 140 -1.69 -9.49 5.26
N TRP A 141 -0.60 -9.88 5.90
CA TRP A 141 0.40 -10.80 5.39
C TRP A 141 0.03 -12.23 5.75
N THR A 142 0.29 -13.19 4.85
CA THR A 142 -0.01 -14.62 5.06
C THR A 142 1.24 -15.49 4.85
N LYS A 143 1.41 -16.51 5.69
CA LYS A 143 2.43 -17.56 5.49
C LYS A 143 2.05 -18.60 4.44
N PHE A 144 0.79 -18.62 4.02
CA PHE A 144 0.25 -19.51 2.99
C PHE A 144 -0.03 -18.74 1.68
N PRO A 145 -0.02 -19.42 0.53
CA PRO A 145 -0.33 -18.78 -0.75
C PRO A 145 -1.82 -18.39 -0.84
N LEU A 146 -2.12 -17.35 -1.61
CA LEU A 146 -3.48 -16.97 -1.98
C LEU A 146 -3.77 -17.46 -3.41
N GLU A 147 -4.59 -18.52 -3.51
CA GLU A 147 -4.83 -19.22 -4.78
C GLU A 147 -5.49 -18.34 -5.86
N GLU A 148 -4.86 -18.29 -7.04
CA GLU A 148 -5.34 -17.56 -8.21
C GLU A 148 -6.14 -18.48 -9.15
N ASP A 149 -7.12 -17.91 -9.84
CA ASP A 149 -7.88 -18.58 -10.89
C ASP A 149 -7.02 -18.66 -12.18
N PRO A 150 -6.64 -19.87 -12.63
CA PRO A 150 -5.82 -20.06 -13.82
C PRO A 150 -6.53 -19.69 -15.12
N LYS A 151 -7.87 -19.58 -15.13
CA LYS A 151 -8.68 -19.24 -16.31
C LYS A 151 -9.00 -17.75 -16.41
N MET A 152 -9.16 -17.06 -15.28
CA MET A 152 -9.45 -15.62 -15.24
C MET A 152 -8.19 -14.73 -15.15
N GLY A 153 -7.01 -15.35 -15.15
CA GLY A 153 -5.76 -14.69 -15.57
C GLY A 153 -5.40 -13.45 -14.77
N ARG A 154 -5.54 -13.51 -13.42
CA ARG A 154 -4.92 -12.66 -12.36
C ARG A 154 -5.77 -12.52 -11.09
N ASP A 155 -7.02 -12.97 -11.08
CA ASP A 155 -7.90 -12.88 -9.91
C ASP A 155 -7.87 -14.14 -9.03
N LEU A 156 -8.37 -14.05 -7.80
CA LEU A 156 -8.49 -15.15 -6.85
C LEU A 156 -9.54 -16.18 -7.31
N THR A 157 -9.36 -17.45 -6.93
CA THR A 157 -10.45 -18.43 -7.04
C THR A 157 -11.64 -18.02 -6.15
N ASP A 158 -12.86 -18.40 -6.52
CA ASP A 158 -14.06 -18.14 -5.70
C ASP A 158 -13.91 -18.66 -4.27
N ARG A 159 -13.27 -19.83 -4.12
CA ARG A 159 -12.97 -20.43 -2.82
C ARG A 159 -12.05 -19.52 -2.00
N GLN A 160 -10.94 -19.07 -2.58
CA GLN A 160 -9.97 -18.21 -1.91
C GLN A 160 -10.56 -16.84 -1.57
N ARG A 161 -11.36 -16.26 -2.48
CA ARG A 161 -12.09 -15.01 -2.27
C ARG A 161 -13.05 -15.14 -1.09
N LYS A 162 -13.82 -16.22 -1.02
CA LYS A 162 -14.71 -16.50 0.12
C LYS A 162 -13.94 -16.65 1.43
N GLN A 163 -12.81 -17.35 1.44
CA GLN A 163 -12.00 -17.51 2.66
C GLN A 163 -11.47 -16.17 3.19
N ILE A 164 -11.02 -15.27 2.29
CA ILE A 164 -10.61 -13.92 2.69
C ILE A 164 -11.81 -13.12 3.19
N ASP A 165 -12.95 -13.17 2.50
CA ASP A 165 -14.14 -12.40 2.91
C ASP A 165 -14.66 -12.86 4.28
N ASP A 166 -14.71 -14.18 4.53
CA ASP A 166 -15.08 -14.73 5.83
C ASP A 166 -14.09 -14.31 6.94
N TYR A 167 -12.79 -14.22 6.61
CA TYR A 167 -11.79 -13.67 7.53
C TYR A 167 -11.99 -12.18 7.79
N VAL A 168 -12.28 -11.40 6.74
CA VAL A 168 -12.50 -9.96 6.87
C VAL A 168 -13.77 -9.66 7.66
N GLU A 169 -14.80 -10.48 7.46
CA GLU A 169 -16.05 -10.43 8.21
C GLU A 169 -15.79 -10.58 9.71
N LYS A 170 -15.17 -11.71 10.11
CA LYS A 170 -14.94 -12.04 11.53
C LYS A 170 -13.96 -11.09 12.22
N THR A 171 -12.98 -10.55 11.49
CA THR A 171 -11.85 -9.80 12.08
C THR A 171 -12.05 -8.30 12.06
N PHE A 172 -12.69 -7.74 11.02
CA PHE A 172 -12.80 -6.29 10.84
C PHE A 172 -14.25 -5.79 10.82
N ARG A 173 -15.12 -6.41 10.01
CA ARG A 173 -16.49 -5.91 9.82
C ARG A 173 -17.34 -5.99 11.08
N VAL A 174 -17.16 -7.01 11.92
CA VAL A 174 -17.83 -7.10 13.24
C VAL A 174 -17.52 -5.88 14.12
N HIS A 175 -16.35 -5.24 13.95
CA HIS A 175 -15.93 -4.08 14.75
C HIS A 175 -16.22 -2.74 14.06
N CYS A 176 -16.04 -2.65 12.75
CA CYS A 176 -16.13 -1.38 12.01
C CYS A 176 -17.48 -1.20 11.26
N GLY A 177 -18.26 -2.27 11.09
CA GLY A 177 -19.45 -2.30 10.25
C GLY A 177 -19.15 -2.62 8.77
N ASN A 178 -20.06 -3.32 8.10
CA ASN A 178 -19.87 -3.84 6.74
C ASN A 178 -19.55 -2.74 5.72
N ASP A 179 -20.22 -1.60 5.81
CA ASP A 179 -20.06 -0.50 4.84
C ASP A 179 -18.76 0.29 5.01
N ASN A 180 -18.04 0.09 6.11
CA ASN A 180 -16.80 0.79 6.47
C ASN A 180 -15.55 -0.08 6.25
N VAL A 181 -15.70 -1.30 5.73
CA VAL A 181 -14.59 -2.21 5.48
C VAL A 181 -14.63 -2.72 4.06
N ILE A 182 -13.53 -2.50 3.33
CA ILE A 182 -13.32 -3.12 2.03
C ILE A 182 -11.93 -3.69 1.93
N TRP A 183 -11.77 -4.77 1.17
CA TRP A 183 -10.48 -5.40 0.96
C TRP A 183 -10.24 -5.63 -0.53
N PHE A 184 -8.97 -5.68 -0.89
CA PHE A 184 -8.53 -6.03 -2.25
C PHE A 184 -7.15 -6.67 -2.20
N ARG A 185 -6.78 -7.36 -3.27
CA ARG A 185 -5.45 -7.93 -3.45
C ARG A 185 -4.85 -7.37 -4.72
N ASN A 186 -3.66 -6.76 -4.61
CA ASN A 186 -2.93 -6.32 -5.78
C ASN A 186 -2.60 -7.51 -6.69
N TRP A 187 -2.77 -7.34 -8.00
CA TRP A 187 -2.38 -8.34 -8.99
C TRP A 187 -0.85 -8.49 -8.99
N ALA A 188 -0.33 -9.62 -9.50
CA ALA A 188 1.10 -9.91 -9.51
C ALA A 188 1.97 -8.76 -10.05
N SER A 189 1.56 -8.06 -11.11
CA SER A 189 2.31 -6.93 -11.69
C SER A 189 2.37 -5.67 -10.82
N LEU A 190 1.54 -5.56 -9.78
CA LEU A 190 1.47 -4.42 -8.86
C LEU A 190 2.08 -4.73 -7.48
N LYS A 191 2.47 -5.99 -7.22
CA LYS A 191 3.09 -6.39 -5.95
C LYS A 191 4.54 -5.93 -5.92
N SER A 192 4.94 -5.24 -4.86
CA SER A 192 6.35 -4.92 -4.61
C SER A 192 7.11 -6.06 -3.91
N VAL A 193 6.40 -7.02 -3.32
CA VAL A 193 6.95 -8.19 -2.61
C VAL A 193 6.24 -9.45 -3.10
N HIS A 194 6.94 -10.31 -3.84
CA HIS A 194 6.36 -11.51 -4.46
C HIS A 194 6.47 -12.79 -3.61
N ALA A 195 7.39 -12.84 -2.64
CA ALA A 195 7.63 -14.06 -1.85
C ALA A 195 6.69 -14.22 -0.64
N VAL A 196 5.98 -13.16 -0.26
CA VAL A 196 5.01 -13.19 0.83
C VAL A 196 3.69 -12.63 0.31
N GLU A 197 2.68 -13.48 0.35
CA GLU A 197 1.34 -13.10 -0.06
C GLU A 197 0.72 -12.15 0.96
N HIS A 198 -0.05 -11.20 0.44
CA HIS A 198 -0.74 -10.22 1.25
C HIS A 198 -1.95 -9.69 0.50
N PHE A 199 -2.92 -9.20 1.28
CA PHE A 199 -4.03 -8.40 0.77
C PHE A 199 -4.16 -7.14 1.61
N HIS A 200 -4.84 -6.15 1.06
CA HIS A 200 -5.07 -4.87 1.70
C HIS A 200 -6.48 -4.83 2.27
N VAL A 201 -6.60 -4.24 3.46
CA VAL A 201 -7.87 -3.93 4.10
C VAL A 201 -7.90 -2.43 4.34
N MET A 202 -8.99 -1.80 3.91
CA MET A 202 -9.25 -0.38 4.08
C MET A 202 -10.38 -0.24 5.08
N LEU A 203 -10.15 0.52 6.15
CA LEU A 203 -11.12 0.76 7.21
C LEU A 203 -11.46 2.26 7.27
N PHE A 204 -12.72 2.62 7.08
CA PHE A 204 -13.17 4.00 7.15
C PHE A 204 -13.60 4.39 8.57
N ASN A 205 -13.01 5.45 9.12
CA ASN A 205 -13.23 5.91 10.50
C ASN A 205 -13.08 4.79 11.55
N ALA A 206 -12.05 3.96 11.39
CA ALA A 206 -11.74 2.95 12.40
C ALA A 206 -11.31 3.60 13.72
N ASP A 207 -11.78 3.03 14.83
CA ASP A 207 -11.37 3.44 16.16
C ASP A 207 -9.89 3.09 16.43
N GLN A 208 -9.17 4.01 17.08
CA GLN A 208 -7.73 3.86 17.32
C GLN A 208 -7.41 2.68 18.25
N GLU A 209 -8.25 2.41 19.27
CA GLU A 209 -8.06 1.27 20.17
C GLU A 209 -8.15 -0.05 19.39
N PHE A 210 -9.08 -0.13 18.44
CA PHE A 210 -9.17 -1.28 17.55
C PHE A 210 -7.95 -1.41 16.63
N LEU A 211 -7.50 -0.31 16.03
CA LEU A 211 -6.30 -0.30 15.17
C LEU A 211 -5.05 -0.74 15.94
N ASP A 212 -4.84 -0.23 17.13
CA ASP A 212 -3.70 -0.59 17.98
C ASP A 212 -3.75 -2.06 18.36
N LYS A 213 -4.93 -2.55 18.76
CA LYS A 213 -5.13 -3.96 19.10
C LYS A 213 -4.84 -4.89 17.92
N ILE A 214 -5.39 -4.60 16.73
CA ILE A 214 -5.29 -5.51 15.58
C ILE A 214 -3.90 -5.47 14.93
N THR A 215 -3.20 -4.33 15.00
CA THR A 215 -1.87 -4.18 14.41
C THR A 215 -0.72 -4.43 15.39
N GLY A 216 -1.04 -4.56 16.69
CA GLY A 216 -0.06 -4.66 17.77
C GLY A 216 0.65 -3.33 18.04
N GLY A 217 -0.03 -2.20 17.84
CA GLY A 217 0.53 -0.85 17.97
C GLY A 217 1.55 -0.50 16.89
N ASP A 218 1.44 -1.11 15.71
CA ASP A 218 2.34 -0.82 14.58
C ASP A 218 2.11 0.61 14.07
N VAL A 219 3.21 1.32 13.83
CA VAL A 219 3.20 2.68 13.28
C VAL A 219 3.79 2.63 11.87
N PRO A 220 3.14 3.23 10.85
CA PRO A 220 3.69 3.31 9.51
C PRO A 220 5.05 4.00 9.47
N ILE A 221 5.97 3.48 8.67
CA ILE A 221 7.27 4.13 8.46
C ILE A 221 7.10 5.56 7.90
N SER A 222 6.11 5.81 7.04
CA SER A 222 5.80 7.16 6.54
C SER A 222 5.48 8.18 7.63
N GLU A 223 5.09 7.75 8.83
CA GLU A 223 4.83 8.64 9.99
C GLU A 223 6.08 8.84 10.87
N MET A 224 7.14 8.04 10.68
CA MET A 224 8.35 8.06 11.51
C MET A 224 9.56 8.75 10.87
N VAL A 225 9.54 9.00 9.56
CA VAL A 225 10.72 9.44 8.77
C VAL A 225 10.59 10.80 8.13
#